data_AF-A0A945CJP5-F1
#
_entry.id   AF-A0A945CJP5-F1
#
_cell.length_a   1.000
_cell.length_b   1.000
_cell.length_c   1.000
_cell.angle_alpha   90.00
_cell.angle_beta   90.00
_cell.angle_gamma   90.00
#
_symmetry.space_group_name_H-M   'P 1'
#
loop_
_entity.id
_entity.type
_entity.pdbx_description
1 polymer ?
#
loop_
_entity_poly.entity_id
_entity_poly.type
_entity_poly.pdbx_seq_one_letter_code
_entity_poly.pdbx_strand_id
1 'polypeptide(L)'
;RAILNYGHTVGHAIEAAGAYTRYHHGEGVVLGMVAAGEIAVRRNLWSEEDRDRQDALLSRMDVPGGLKELSTQEILERTRSDKKRVSGRLRFVLPRSIGQVEIFDDIPEETVVAAIQYVQENS
;
A
#
# COMPACT_ATOMS: atom_id res chain seq x y z
N ARG A 1 -15.42 10.10 4.32
CA ARG A 1 -14.81 9.07 5.20
C ARG A 1 -13.84 8.15 4.47
N ALA A 2 -14.11 7.67 3.25
CA ALA A 2 -13.24 6.70 2.55
C ALA A 2 -11.81 7.18 2.23
N ILE A 3 -11.59 8.50 2.06
CA ILE A 3 -10.26 9.10 1.86
C ILE A 3 -9.28 8.76 2.99
N LEU A 4 -9.78 8.62 4.22
CA LEU A 4 -8.95 8.29 5.39
C LEU A 4 -8.32 6.89 5.30
N ASN A 5 -8.78 6.04 4.37
CA ASN A 5 -8.25 4.70 4.16
C ASN A 5 -7.08 4.66 3.16
N TYR A 6 -6.52 5.81 2.76
CA TYR A 6 -5.30 5.86 1.94
C TYR A 6 -4.16 5.11 2.65
N GLY A 7 -3.51 4.20 1.93
CA GLY A 7 -2.47 3.30 2.46
C GLY A 7 -2.96 2.09 3.27
N HIS A 8 -4.17 2.10 3.84
CA HIS A 8 -4.57 1.09 4.82
C HIS A 8 -4.70 -0.34 4.26
N THR A 9 -5.01 -0.49 2.97
CA THR A 9 -5.26 -1.83 2.38
C THR A 9 -4.00 -2.69 2.36
N VAL A 10 -2.87 -2.14 1.92
CA VAL A 10 -1.58 -2.84 1.96
C VAL A 10 -0.95 -2.69 3.35
N GLY A 11 -1.16 -1.56 4.04
CA GLY A 11 -0.62 -1.35 5.38
C GLY A 11 -1.07 -2.41 6.39
N HIS A 12 -2.37 -2.67 6.50
CA HIS A 12 -2.86 -3.75 7.37
C HIS A 12 -2.33 -5.13 6.96
N ALA A 13 -2.12 -5.35 5.65
CA ALA A 13 -1.57 -6.61 5.17
C ALA A 13 -0.11 -6.80 5.60
N ILE A 14 0.69 -5.73 5.58
CA ILE A 14 2.07 -5.70 6.07
C ILE A 14 2.11 -5.90 7.59
N GLU A 15 1.27 -5.19 8.35
CA GLU A 15 1.16 -5.37 9.80
C GLU A 15 0.83 -6.82 10.16
N ALA A 16 -0.13 -7.42 9.47
CA ALA A 16 -0.55 -8.80 9.68
C ALA A 16 0.52 -9.82 9.30
N ALA A 17 1.24 -9.61 8.19
CA ALA A 17 2.37 -10.45 7.77
C ALA A 17 3.56 -10.32 8.74
N GLY A 18 3.76 -9.14 9.33
CA GLY A 18 4.70 -8.90 10.42
C GLY A 18 4.21 -9.34 11.80
N ALA A 19 3.15 -10.15 11.87
CA ALA A 19 2.53 -10.65 13.09
C ALA A 19 2.14 -9.57 14.12
N TYR A 20 1.93 -8.33 13.67
CA TYR A 20 1.63 -7.15 14.49
C TYR A 20 2.72 -6.79 15.53
N THR A 21 3.91 -7.37 15.40
CA THR A 21 5.05 -7.11 16.29
C THR A 21 6.18 -6.37 15.60
N ARG A 22 6.28 -6.48 14.27
CA ARG A 22 7.35 -5.84 13.49
C ARG A 22 7.01 -4.42 13.03
N TYR A 23 5.75 -4.16 12.72
CA TYR A 23 5.27 -2.86 12.24
C TYR A 23 4.10 -2.39 13.09
N HIS A 24 4.21 -1.17 13.63
CA HIS A 24 3.12 -0.45 14.25
C HIS A 24 2.15 0.10 13.18
N HIS A 25 0.96 0.49 13.63
CA HIS A 25 -0.09 0.94 12.71
C HIS A 25 0.33 2.10 11.81
N GLY A 26 0.99 3.12 12.37
CA GLY A 26 1.46 4.27 11.58
C GLY A 26 2.49 3.88 10.53
N GLU A 27 3.38 2.95 10.85
CA GLU A 27 4.42 2.44 9.96
C GLU A 27 3.80 1.61 8.82
N GLY A 28 2.85 0.73 9.14
CA GLY A 28 2.07 -0.01 8.17
C GLY A 28 1.34 0.93 7.20
N VAL A 29 0.69 1.98 7.72
CA VAL A 29 0.01 2.99 6.89
C VAL A 29 1.00 3.71 5.97
N VAL A 30 2.18 4.11 6.44
CA VAL A 30 3.22 4.75 5.61
C VAL A 30 3.65 3.84 4.47
N LEU A 31 4.02 2.59 4.76
CA LEU A 31 4.39 1.60 3.74
C LEU A 31 3.25 1.33 2.75
N GLY A 32 2.02 1.33 3.25
CA GLY A 32 0.84 1.19 2.43
C GLY A 32 0.59 2.39 1.51
N MET A 33 0.94 3.61 1.92
CA MET A 33 0.85 4.80 1.06
C MET A 33 1.84 4.72 -0.10
N VAL A 34 3.07 4.25 0.14
CA VAL A 34 4.07 3.96 -0.91
C VAL A 34 3.50 2.95 -1.91
N ALA A 35 2.92 1.85 -1.43
CA ALA A 35 2.27 0.86 -2.31
C ALA A 35 1.13 1.46 -3.13
N ALA A 36 0.26 2.26 -2.50
CA ALA A 36 -0.86 2.88 -3.18
C ALA A 36 -0.42 3.93 -4.22
N GLY A 37 0.71 4.60 -3.98
CA GLY A 37 1.34 5.49 -4.96
C GLY A 37 1.82 4.73 -6.19
N GLU A 38 2.54 3.63 -5.98
CA GLU A 38 3.02 2.77 -7.07
C GLU A 38 1.87 2.14 -7.88
N ILE A 39 0.79 1.70 -7.22
CA ILE A 39 -0.42 1.24 -7.92
C ILE A 39 -1.00 2.36 -8.80
N ALA A 40 -1.06 3.59 -8.29
CA ALA A 40 -1.61 4.72 -9.03
C ALA A 40 -0.77 5.08 -10.26
N VAL A 41 0.57 5.05 -10.15
CA VAL A 41 1.49 5.22 -11.28
C VAL A 41 1.25 4.16 -12.36
N ARG A 42 1.21 2.87 -11.96
CA ARG A 42 0.96 1.76 -12.90
C ARG A 42 -0.39 1.82 -13.58
N ARG A 43 -1.36 2.49 -12.96
CA ARG A 43 -2.71 2.71 -13.50
C ARG A 43 -2.82 4.01 -14.30
N ASN A 44 -1.72 4.73 -14.54
CA ASN A 44 -1.68 6.06 -15.17
C ASN A 44 -2.61 7.07 -14.48
N LEU A 45 -2.81 6.89 -13.16
CA LEU A 45 -3.63 7.79 -12.35
C LEU A 45 -2.81 8.90 -11.71
N TRP A 46 -1.50 8.68 -11.57
CA TRP A 46 -0.56 9.55 -10.90
C TRP A 46 0.78 9.54 -11.63
N SER A 47 1.53 10.64 -11.57
CA SER A 47 2.84 10.73 -12.21
C SER A 47 3.92 10.06 -11.36
N GLU A 48 4.99 9.56 -12.01
CA GLU A 48 6.18 9.08 -11.29
C GLU A 48 6.79 10.18 -10.43
N GLU A 49 6.83 11.43 -10.93
CA GLU A 49 7.34 12.58 -10.18
C GLU A 49 6.56 12.82 -8.88
N ASP A 50 5.23 12.75 -8.92
CA ASP A 50 4.44 12.94 -7.71
C ASP A 50 4.55 11.77 -6.73
N ARG A 51 4.65 10.52 -7.22
CA ARG A 51 4.98 9.36 -6.37
C ARG A 51 6.33 9.58 -5.68
N ASP A 52 7.37 9.94 -6.44
CA ASP A 52 8.72 10.14 -5.89
C ASP A 52 8.76 11.28 -4.87
N ARG A 53 7.99 12.35 -5.11
CA ARG A 53 7.80 13.44 -4.13
C ARG A 53 7.14 12.95 -2.84
N GLN A 54 6.14 12.08 -2.93
CA GLN A 54 5.53 11.46 -1.76
C GLN A 54 6.54 10.56 -1.03
N ASP A 55 7.23 9.69 -1.75
CA ASP A 55 8.13 8.71 -1.17
C ASP A 55 9.32 9.40 -0.49
N ALA A 56 9.82 10.50 -1.06
CA ALA A 56 10.83 11.35 -0.43
C ALA A 56 10.35 12.06 0.85
N LEU A 57 9.05 12.29 1.00
CA LEU A 57 8.47 12.80 2.25
C LEU A 57 8.31 11.66 3.27
N LEU A 58 7.78 10.52 2.82
CA LEU A 58 7.52 9.36 3.67
C LEU A 58 8.80 8.70 4.19
N SER A 59 9.90 8.73 3.43
CA SER A 59 11.21 8.22 3.86
C SER A 59 11.82 8.97 5.05
N ARG A 60 11.26 10.12 5.42
CA ARG A 60 11.65 10.86 6.63
C ARG A 60 10.98 10.30 7.89
N MET A 61 10.00 9.42 7.73
CA MET A 61 9.37 8.70 8.83
C MET A 61 10.26 7.52 9.22
N ASP A 62 10.47 7.33 10.52
CA ASP A 62 11.24 6.20 11.03
C ASP A 62 10.38 4.92 10.94
N VAL A 63 10.56 4.18 9.84
CA VAL A 63 9.87 2.91 9.59
C VAL A 63 10.88 1.78 9.75
N PRO A 64 10.56 0.73 10.53
CA PRO A 64 11.45 -0.42 10.70
C PRO A 64 11.83 -1.08 9.38
N GLY A 65 13.09 -1.46 9.24
CA GLY A 65 13.56 -2.16 8.05
C GLY A 65 13.18 -3.65 8.01
N GLY A 66 13.53 -4.27 6.87
CA GLY A 66 13.44 -5.72 6.66
C GLY A 66 12.07 -6.21 6.21
N LEU A 67 11.30 -5.35 5.54
CA LEU A 67 10.13 -5.76 4.77
C LEU A 67 10.48 -6.78 3.67
N LYS A 68 11.73 -6.75 3.18
CA LYS A 68 12.30 -7.75 2.26
C LYS A 68 12.29 -9.18 2.80
N GLU A 69 12.23 -9.36 4.12
CA GLU A 69 12.17 -10.69 4.75
C GLU A 69 10.74 -11.26 4.78
N LEU A 70 9.73 -10.42 4.60
CA LEU A 70 8.34 -10.87 4.51
C LEU A 70 8.04 -11.41 3.11
N SER A 71 7.25 -12.47 3.04
CA SER A 71 6.82 -13.03 1.76
C SER A 71 5.85 -12.09 1.04
N THR A 72 6.16 -11.71 -0.19
CA THR A 72 5.24 -10.93 -1.05
C THR A 72 3.90 -11.64 -1.19
N GLN A 73 3.93 -12.97 -1.32
CA GLN A 73 2.73 -13.80 -1.45
C GLN A 73 1.89 -13.78 -0.16
N GLU A 74 2.54 -13.81 1.00
CA GLU A 74 1.84 -13.70 2.28
C GLU A 74 1.16 -12.33 2.42
N ILE A 75 1.86 -11.24 2.12
CA ILE A 75 1.29 -9.88 2.14
C ILE A 75 0.08 -9.80 1.19
N LEU A 76 0.21 -10.36 -0.02
CA LEU A 76 -0.88 -10.40 -0.99
C LEU A 76 -2.11 -11.17 -0.44
N GLU A 77 -1.90 -12.33 0.18
CA GLU A 77 -2.96 -13.14 0.78
C GLU A 77 -3.64 -12.44 1.96
N ARG A 78 -2.87 -11.72 2.78
CA ARG A 78 -3.42 -10.88 3.87
C ARG A 78 -4.28 -9.75 3.33
N THR A 79 -3.87 -9.14 2.22
CA THR A 79 -4.63 -8.10 1.52
C THR A 79 -6.02 -8.61 1.09
N ARG A 80 -6.14 -9.89 0.68
CA ARG A 80 -7.43 -10.52 0.34
C ARG A 80 -8.28 -10.89 1.55
N SER A 81 -7.64 -11.34 2.61
CA SER A 81 -8.31 -11.95 3.77
C SER A 81 -9.14 -10.95 4.57
N ASP A 82 -8.67 -9.70 4.67
CA ASP A 82 -9.36 -8.62 5.40
C ASP A 82 -10.75 -8.29 4.81
N LYS A 83 -10.96 -8.51 3.49
CA LYS A 83 -12.19 -8.11 2.78
C LYS A 83 -13.08 -9.24 2.28
N LYS A 84 -12.74 -10.52 2.56
CA LYS A 84 -13.67 -11.66 2.33
C LYS A 84 -15.01 -11.51 3.09
N ARG A 85 -15.10 -10.58 4.06
CA ARG A 85 -16.31 -10.31 4.86
C ARG A 85 -17.25 -9.24 4.31
N VAL A 86 -16.83 -8.38 3.37
CA VAL A 86 -17.66 -7.27 2.88
C VAL A 86 -17.55 -7.14 1.35
N SER A 87 -18.57 -7.59 0.63
CA SER A 87 -18.79 -7.39 -0.83
C SER A 87 -17.80 -8.03 -1.83
N GLY A 88 -16.77 -8.75 -1.38
CA GLY A 88 -15.97 -9.65 -2.24
C GLY A 88 -14.98 -8.99 -3.20
N ARG A 89 -14.86 -7.65 -3.22
CA ARG A 89 -13.88 -6.92 -4.03
C ARG A 89 -12.93 -6.08 -3.19
N LEU A 90 -11.66 -6.10 -3.56
CA LEU A 90 -10.59 -5.39 -2.87
C LEU A 90 -10.58 -3.92 -3.28
N ARG A 91 -11.01 -3.04 -2.37
CA ARG A 91 -11.01 -1.59 -2.62
C ARG A 91 -9.67 -0.94 -2.28
N PHE A 92 -9.12 -0.17 -3.21
CA PHE A 92 -7.96 0.69 -3.00
C PHE A 92 -8.38 2.15 -3.06
N VAL A 93 -7.81 2.95 -2.18
CA VAL A 93 -7.87 4.41 -2.26
C VAL A 93 -6.58 4.84 -2.95
N LEU A 94 -6.69 5.43 -4.15
CA LEU A 94 -5.55 5.78 -4.98
C LEU A 94 -5.53 7.28 -5.28
N PRO A 95 -4.34 7.92 -5.28
CA PRO A 95 -4.18 9.33 -5.61
C PRO A 95 -4.41 9.60 -7.10
N ARG A 96 -4.93 10.81 -7.36
CA ARG A 96 -5.14 11.38 -8.71
C ARG A 96 -4.35 12.66 -8.91
N SER A 97 -4.21 13.41 -7.83
CA SER A 97 -3.37 14.59 -7.71
C SER A 97 -3.08 14.83 -6.22
N ILE A 98 -2.15 15.73 -5.90
CA ILE A 98 -1.89 16.10 -4.51
C ILE A 98 -3.17 16.67 -3.88
N GLY A 99 -3.64 16.01 -2.82
CA GLY A 99 -4.88 16.38 -2.12
C GLY A 99 -6.15 15.71 -2.65
N GLN A 100 -6.08 14.88 -3.70
CA GLN A 100 -7.24 14.20 -4.28
C GLN A 100 -7.00 12.69 -4.45
N VAL A 101 -7.95 11.88 -3.97
CA VAL A 101 -7.96 10.42 -4.11
C VAL A 101 -9.31 9.92 -4.60
N GLU A 102 -9.30 8.76 -5.25
CA GLU A 102 -10.50 8.04 -5.71
C GLU A 102 -10.44 6.57 -5.26
N ILE A 103 -11.59 5.87 -5.27
CA ILE A 103 -11.69 4.47 -4.86
C ILE A 103 -11.78 3.58 -6.09
N PHE A 104 -10.95 2.55 -6.15
CA PHE A 104 -10.93 1.55 -7.22
C PHE A 104 -11.14 0.16 -6.63
N ASP A 105 -11.86 -0.71 -7.33
CA ASP A 105 -12.09 -2.11 -6.91
C ASP A 105 -11.76 -3.15 -7.98
N ASP A 106 -11.06 -2.70 -9.02
CA ASP A 106 -10.68 -3.43 -10.24
C ASP A 106 -9.15 -3.45 -10.43
N ILE A 107 -8.38 -3.46 -9.34
CA ILE A 107 -6.92 -3.47 -9.41
C ILE A 107 -6.43 -4.90 -9.70
N PRO A 108 -5.71 -5.12 -10.81
CA PRO A 108 -5.16 -6.43 -11.14
C PRO A 108 -4.15 -6.90 -10.09
N GLU A 109 -4.14 -8.20 -9.82
CA GLU A 109 -3.31 -8.81 -8.78
C GLU A 109 -1.81 -8.57 -9.03
N GLU A 110 -1.39 -8.66 -10.29
CA GLU A 110 -0.03 -8.37 -10.73
C GLU A 110 0.40 -6.93 -10.43
N THR A 111 -0.54 -5.98 -10.44
CA THR A 111 -0.26 -4.59 -10.06
C THR A 111 -0.04 -4.47 -8.56
N VAL A 112 -0.81 -5.21 -7.76
CA VAL A 112 -0.64 -5.25 -6.30
C VAL A 112 0.68 -5.92 -5.92
N VAL A 113 1.03 -7.03 -6.57
CA VAL A 113 2.32 -7.72 -6.37
C VAL A 113 3.49 -6.79 -6.68
N ALA A 114 3.46 -6.12 -7.83
CA ALA A 114 4.52 -5.20 -8.21
C ALA A 114 4.64 -4.01 -7.23
N ALA A 115 3.52 -3.54 -6.70
CA ALA A 115 3.54 -2.50 -5.67
C ALA A 115 4.12 -2.99 -4.34
N ILE A 116 3.80 -4.21 -3.90
CA ILE A 116 4.43 -4.81 -2.71
C ILE A 116 5.94 -4.93 -2.90
N GLN A 117 6.39 -5.40 -4.05
CA GLN A 117 7.81 -5.51 -4.40
C GLN A 117 8.50 -4.15 -4.42
N TYR A 118 7.84 -3.13 -4.98
CA TYR A 118 8.33 -1.76 -4.97
C TYR A 118 8.55 -1.25 -3.54
N VAL A 119 7.59 -1.45 -2.63
CA VAL A 119 7.78 -1.09 -1.22
C VAL A 119 8.96 -1.86 -0.63
N GLN A 120 9.05 -3.17 -0.86
CA GLN A 120 10.15 -3.99 -0.36
C GLN A 120 11.52 -3.49 -0.82
N GLU A 121 11.64 -3.01 -2.05
CA GLU A 121 12.90 -2.50 -2.60
C GLU A 121 13.31 -1.13 -2.04
N ASN A 122 12.32 -0.30 -1.69
CA ASN A 122 12.48 1.11 -1.31
C ASN A 122 12.24 1.41 0.19
N SER A 123 11.92 0.40 1.01
CA SER A 123 11.81 0.46 2.48
C SER A 123 13.05 -0.03 3.20
#